data_AF-A0A2V1D3N4-F1
#
_entry.id   AF-A0A2V1D3N4-F1
#
_cell.length_a   1.000
_cell.length_b   1.000
_cell.length_c   1.000
_cell.angle_alpha   90.00
_cell.angle_beta   90.00
_cell.angle_gamma   90.00
#
_symmetry.space_group_name_H-M   'P 1'
#
loop_
_entity.id
_entity.type
_entity.pdbx_description
1 polymer ?
#
loop_
_entity_poly.entity_id
_entity_poly.type
_entity_poly.pdbx_seq_one_letter_code
_entity_poly.pdbx_strand_id
1 'polypeptide(L)'
;YNVYRVEYKLGLQDPLMGPGPRAHNAIFVETDQDGGGQILQVTGAITEPNGMYFQEKKGKRPEESETYLRKHYLGQIQAAKYPNVIQLMQSVPAPPLQRDFDSKTLSWVPCKPDRSRYKPGETIPPYMKCTEWTLQRAIPALEHSRLL
;
A
#
# COMPACT_ATOMS: atom_id res chain seq x y z
N TYR A 1 -16.67 -12.67 -4.46
CA TYR A 1 -15.58 -12.66 -3.47
C TYR A 1 -15.75 -11.47 -2.56
N ASN A 2 -15.73 -11.69 -1.26
CA ASN A 2 -15.81 -10.61 -0.28
C ASN A 2 -14.49 -9.84 -0.30
N VAL A 3 -14.58 -8.51 -0.24
CA VAL A 3 -13.42 -7.63 -0.25
C VAL A 3 -13.35 -6.89 1.08
N TYR A 4 -12.16 -6.87 1.68
CA TYR A 4 -11.91 -6.22 2.95
C TYR A 4 -10.68 -5.33 2.87
N ARG A 5 -10.68 -4.23 3.62
CA ARG A 5 -9.44 -3.59 4.08
C ARG A 5 -9.01 -4.29 5.35
N VAL A 6 -7.77 -4.75 5.41
CA VAL A 6 -7.20 -5.37 6.61
C VAL A 6 -6.10 -4.49 7.19
N GLU A 7 -6.12 -4.30 8.50
CA GLU A 7 -5.08 -3.66 9.29
C GLU A 7 -4.19 -4.71 9.95
N TYR A 8 -2.88 -4.57 9.78
CA TYR A 8 -1.85 -5.37 10.44
C TYR A 8 -0.91 -4.49 11.27
N LYS A 9 -0.42 -5.01 12.39
CA LYS A 9 0.62 -4.39 13.20
C LYS A 9 1.91 -4.26 12.38
N LEU A 10 2.47 -3.06 12.32
CA LEU A 10 3.80 -2.84 11.77
C LEU A 10 4.86 -3.38 12.74
N GLY A 11 5.84 -4.11 12.22
CA GLY A 11 6.99 -4.56 13.01
C GLY A 11 7.87 -3.39 13.50
N LEU A 12 7.96 -2.32 12.71
CA LEU A 12 8.64 -1.08 13.07
C LEU A 12 7.80 0.12 12.64
N GLN A 13 7.57 1.05 13.57
CA GLN A 13 6.94 2.34 13.27
C GLN A 13 7.97 3.25 12.62
N ASP A 14 7.62 3.87 11.49
CA ASP A 14 8.51 4.85 10.85
C ASP A 14 8.32 6.23 11.51
N PRO A 15 9.36 6.80 12.14
CA PRO A 15 9.28 8.10 12.80
C PRO A 15 8.93 9.25 11.85
N LEU A 16 9.08 9.08 10.54
CA LEU A 16 8.77 10.08 9.52
C LEU A 16 7.29 10.13 9.12
N MET A 17 6.48 9.15 9.53
CA MET A 17 5.08 9.04 9.11
C MET A 17 4.09 9.67 10.10
N GLY A 18 4.57 10.52 11.01
CA GLY A 18 3.77 11.22 12.00
C GLY A 18 3.62 10.46 13.33
N PRO A 19 2.95 11.09 14.32
CA PRO A 19 2.84 10.53 15.66
C PRO A 19 1.83 9.38 15.75
N GLY A 20 2.10 8.43 16.64
CA GLY A 20 1.19 7.34 17.01
C GLY A 20 1.43 6.02 16.27
N PRO A 21 0.92 4.89 16.81
CA PRO A 21 1.06 3.60 16.16
C PRO A 21 0.23 3.54 14.88
N ARG A 22 0.89 3.30 13.75
CA ARG A 22 0.27 3.07 12.44
C ARG A 22 0.13 1.56 12.19
N ALA A 23 -0.89 1.22 11.40
CA ALA A 23 -1.11 -0.13 10.90
C ALA A 23 -0.70 -0.21 9.42
N HIS A 24 -0.16 -1.35 9.00
CA HIS A 24 -0.09 -1.71 7.58
C HIS A 24 -1.50 -1.99 7.08
N ASN A 25 -1.90 -1.35 5.99
CA ASN A 25 -3.19 -1.57 5.36
C ASN A 25 -3.00 -2.33 4.05
N ALA A 26 -3.81 -3.35 3.83
CA ALA A 26 -3.88 -4.08 2.56
C ALA A 26 -5.33 -4.36 2.18
N ILE A 27 -5.58 -4.60 0.89
CA ILE A 27 -6.86 -5.11 0.43
C ILE A 27 -6.77 -6.63 0.44
N PHE A 28 -7.77 -7.29 1.03
CA PHE A 28 -7.90 -8.74 1.02
C PHE A 28 -9.16 -9.13 0.25
N VAL A 29 -9.00 -10.02 -0.72
CA VAL A 29 -10.09 -10.59 -1.50
C VAL A 29 -10.22 -12.06 -1.10
N GLU A 30 -11.33 -12.42 -0.48
CA GLU A 30 -11.64 -13.76 -0.03
C GLU A 30 -12.07 -14.62 -1.23
N THR A 31 -11.11 -15.32 -1.83
CA THR A 31 -11.30 -16.14 -3.04
C THR A 31 -11.44 -17.63 -2.76
N ASP A 32 -11.01 -18.09 -1.59
CA ASP A 32 -10.91 -19.51 -1.25
C ASP A 32 -12.06 -19.92 -0.31
N GLN A 33 -12.54 -21.16 -0.43
CA GLN A 33 -13.69 -21.67 0.36
C GLN A 33 -13.39 -21.74 1.86
N ASP A 34 -12.12 -21.87 2.22
CA ASP A 34 -11.66 -21.87 3.60
C ASP A 34 -11.53 -20.46 4.17
N GLY A 35 -11.96 -19.40 3.48
CA GLY A 35 -11.81 -18.00 3.92
C GLY A 35 -10.42 -17.42 3.67
N GLY A 36 -9.51 -18.18 3.04
CA GLY A 36 -8.29 -17.65 2.45
C GLY A 36 -8.57 -16.83 1.19
N GLY A 37 -7.49 -16.30 0.61
CA GLY A 37 -7.62 -15.58 -0.65
C GLY A 37 -6.38 -14.81 -1.05
N GLN A 38 -6.58 -13.60 -1.57
CA GLN A 38 -5.54 -12.80 -2.19
C GLN A 38 -5.36 -11.47 -1.47
N ILE A 39 -4.12 -11.16 -1.12
CA ILE A 39 -3.69 -9.90 -0.53
C ILE A 39 -3.16 -9.02 -1.66
N LEU A 40 -3.77 -7.84 -1.83
CA LEU A 40 -3.40 -6.82 -2.80
C LEU A 40 -2.80 -5.63 -2.05
N GLN A 41 -1.54 -5.34 -2.34
CA GLN A 41 -0.77 -4.30 -1.65
C GLN A 41 0.32 -3.73 -2.56
N VAL A 42 0.98 -2.68 -2.08
CA VAL A 42 2.31 -2.31 -2.60
C VAL A 42 3.37 -2.65 -1.55
N THR A 43 4.51 -3.14 -2.02
CA THR A 43 5.65 -3.56 -1.19
C THR A 43 6.95 -2.90 -1.68
N GLY A 44 8.05 -3.09 -0.96
CA GLY A 44 9.31 -2.36 -1.15
C GLY A 44 9.41 -1.12 -0.26
N ALA A 45 10.36 -0.24 -0.55
CA ALA A 45 10.63 0.98 0.22
C ALA A 45 10.70 2.24 -0.63
N ILE A 46 10.35 3.37 -0.01
CA ILE A 46 10.42 4.71 -0.64
C ILE A 46 11.86 5.20 -0.88
N THR A 47 12.86 4.38 -0.52
CA THR A 47 14.29 4.57 -0.74
C THR A 47 14.84 3.69 -1.86
N GLU A 48 14.05 2.74 -2.39
CA GLU A 48 14.46 1.91 -3.50
C GLU A 48 14.43 2.70 -4.81
N PRO A 49 15.36 2.44 -5.77
CA PRO A 49 15.45 3.20 -7.02
C PRO A 49 14.13 3.30 -7.81
N ASN A 50 13.31 2.25 -7.78
CA ASN A 50 12.01 2.19 -8.47
C ASN A 50 10.83 2.46 -7.52
N GLY A 51 11.10 2.84 -6.27
CA GLY A 51 10.11 2.97 -5.22
C GLY A 51 9.47 1.64 -4.84
N MET A 52 8.24 1.73 -4.36
CA MET A 52 7.41 0.58 -4.04
C MET A 52 6.73 0.05 -5.31
N TYR A 53 6.33 -1.23 -5.30
CA TYR A 53 5.68 -1.88 -6.44
C TYR A 53 4.46 -2.69 -6.00
N PHE A 54 3.49 -2.82 -6.89
CA PHE A 54 2.29 -3.63 -6.65
C PHE A 54 2.63 -5.11 -6.51
N GLN A 55 1.98 -5.77 -5.56
CA GLN A 55 2.08 -7.19 -5.31
C GLN A 55 0.69 -7.76 -5.04
N GLU A 56 0.36 -8.83 -5.77
CA GLU A 56 -0.68 -9.78 -5.43
C GLU A 56 -0.02 -11.00 -4.78
N LYS A 57 -0.54 -11.45 -3.64
CA LYS A 57 -0.02 -12.60 -2.91
C LYS A 57 -1.15 -13.44 -2.32
N LYS A 58 -1.04 -14.76 -2.44
CA LYS A 58 -1.93 -15.68 -1.73
C LYS A 58 -1.75 -15.61 -0.21
N GLY A 59 -2.85 -15.52 0.51
CA GLY A 59 -2.92 -15.45 1.97
C GLY A 59 -3.97 -16.39 2.56
N LYS A 60 -3.78 -16.74 3.83
CA LYS A 60 -4.83 -17.40 4.64
C LYS A 60 -5.85 -16.36 5.11
N ARG A 61 -6.80 -16.76 5.96
CA ARG A 61 -7.68 -15.83 6.68
C ARG A 61 -6.83 -14.75 7.37
N PRO A 62 -7.18 -13.47 7.25
CA PRO A 62 -6.47 -12.39 7.93
C PRO A 62 -6.27 -12.64 9.43
N GLU A 63 -7.28 -13.19 10.10
CA GLU A 63 -7.34 -13.47 11.53
C GLU A 63 -6.32 -14.53 12.00
N GLU A 64 -5.79 -15.34 11.08
CA GLU A 64 -4.72 -16.31 11.40
C GLU A 64 -3.33 -15.67 11.48
N SER A 65 -3.20 -14.39 11.11
CA SER A 65 -1.93 -13.67 11.23
C SER A 65 -1.71 -13.14 12.64
N GLU A 66 -0.54 -13.38 13.22
CA GLU A 66 -0.15 -12.82 14.52
C GLU A 66 -0.13 -11.29 14.55
N THR A 67 0.00 -10.65 13.39
CA THR A 67 -0.03 -9.19 13.27
C THR A 67 -1.42 -8.65 12.96
N TYR A 68 -2.45 -9.49 12.84
CA TYR A 68 -3.81 -9.04 12.57
C TYR A 68 -4.31 -8.08 13.65
N LEU A 69 -4.90 -6.96 13.23
CA LEU A 69 -5.59 -6.03 14.12
C LEU A 69 -7.09 -6.05 13.91
N ARG A 70 -7.54 -5.83 12.68
CA ARG A 70 -8.96 -5.83 12.30
C ARG A 70 -9.13 -5.85 10.78
N LYS A 71 -10.34 -6.17 10.32
CA LYS A 71 -10.75 -5.99 8.92
C LYS A 71 -12.03 -5.16 8.81
N HIS A 72 -12.19 -4.50 7.68
CA HIS A 72 -13.34 -3.65 7.34
C HIS A 72 -13.89 -4.12 6.01
N TYR A 73 -15.17 -4.48 5.97
CA TYR A 73 -15.82 -4.91 4.73
C TYR A 73 -15.93 -3.72 3.77
N LEU A 74 -15.50 -3.92 2.52
CA LEU A 74 -15.54 -2.90 1.46
C LEU A 74 -16.65 -3.18 0.44
N GLY A 75 -17.03 -4.45 0.26
CA GLY A 75 -18.04 -4.87 -0.72
C GLY A 75 -17.78 -6.27 -1.26
N GLN A 76 -18.42 -6.60 -2.38
CA GLN A 76 -18.31 -7.91 -2.98
C GLN A 76 -18.11 -7.81 -4.49
N ILE A 77 -17.02 -8.40 -4.98
CA ILE A 77 -16.78 -8.49 -6.43
C ILE A 77 -17.35 -9.79 -7.00
N GLN A 78 -17.85 -9.75 -8.23
CA GLN A 78 -18.14 -10.97 -8.97
C GLN A 78 -16.85 -11.74 -9.26
N ALA A 79 -16.85 -13.06 -9.09
CA ALA A 79 -15.66 -13.88 -9.31
C ALA A 79 -15.06 -13.70 -10.72
N ALA A 80 -15.90 -13.61 -11.74
CA ALA A 80 -15.51 -13.37 -13.13
C ALA A 80 -14.85 -12.01 -13.37
N LYS A 81 -15.01 -11.05 -12.45
CA LYS A 81 -14.43 -9.69 -12.53
C LYS A 81 -13.14 -9.55 -11.72
N TYR A 82 -12.69 -10.60 -11.03
CA TYR A 82 -11.44 -10.57 -10.28
C TYR A 82 -10.21 -10.17 -11.13
N PRO A 83 -10.04 -10.65 -12.38
CA PRO A 83 -8.96 -10.17 -13.25
C PRO A 83 -9.00 -8.65 -13.51
N ASN A 84 -10.21 -8.05 -13.62
CA ASN A 84 -10.36 -6.60 -13.75
C ASN A 84 -9.92 -5.84 -12.50
N VAL A 85 -10.12 -6.42 -11.31
CA VAL A 85 -9.62 -5.86 -10.04
C VAL A 85 -8.10 -5.83 -10.06
N ILE A 86 -7.44 -6.92 -10.48
CA ILE A 86 -5.97 -6.97 -10.57
C ILE A 86 -5.45 -5.93 -11.57
N GLN A 87 -6.05 -5.86 -12.76
CA GLN A 87 -5.68 -4.86 -13.76
C GLN A 87 -5.86 -3.43 -13.22
N LEU A 88 -6.95 -3.16 -12.49
CA LEU A 88 -7.17 -1.88 -11.85
C LEU A 88 -6.06 -1.58 -10.83
N MET A 89 -5.79 -2.49 -9.90
CA MET A 89 -4.76 -2.28 -8.87
C MET A 89 -3.37 -2.07 -9.47
N GLN A 90 -3.02 -2.76 -10.56
CA GLN A 90 -1.77 -2.57 -11.30
C GLN A 90 -1.68 -1.18 -11.98
N SER A 91 -2.82 -0.60 -12.38
CA SER A 91 -2.87 0.73 -12.98
C SER A 91 -2.81 1.87 -11.96
N VAL A 92 -3.12 1.60 -10.68
CA VAL A 92 -2.99 2.60 -9.60
C VAL A 92 -1.50 2.81 -9.30
N PRO A 93 -0.95 4.03 -9.53
CA PRO A 93 0.49 4.25 -9.38
C PRO A 93 0.98 3.94 -7.97
N ALA A 94 1.95 3.02 -7.87
CA ALA A 94 2.62 2.71 -6.62
C ALA A 94 3.46 3.92 -6.12
N PRO A 95 3.74 4.01 -4.80
CA PRO A 95 4.56 5.08 -4.28
C PRO A 95 5.97 5.07 -4.90
N PRO A 96 6.44 6.18 -5.48
CA PRO A 96 7.75 6.24 -6.11
C PRO A 96 8.87 6.36 -5.06
N LEU A 97 10.12 6.42 -5.54
CA LEU A 97 11.26 6.93 -4.79
C LEU A 97 10.91 8.33 -4.23
N GLN A 98 11.12 8.51 -2.92
CA GLN A 98 10.86 9.77 -2.22
C GLN A 98 12.01 10.20 -1.32
N ARG A 99 12.97 9.31 -1.06
CA ARG A 99 14.19 9.62 -0.31
C ARG A 99 15.39 8.98 -0.97
N ASP A 100 16.49 9.71 -1.01
CA ASP A 100 17.75 9.21 -1.55
C ASP A 100 18.89 9.59 -0.60
N PHE A 101 19.90 8.72 -0.53
CA PHE A 101 21.02 8.91 0.38
C PHE A 101 21.91 10.06 -0.12
N ASP A 102 22.17 11.04 0.73
CA ASP A 102 23.10 12.12 0.45
C ASP A 102 24.44 11.82 1.12
N SER A 103 25.44 11.49 0.31
CA SER A 103 26.79 11.18 0.78
C SER A 103 27.52 12.37 1.39
N LYS A 104 27.08 13.61 1.12
CA LYS A 104 27.70 14.82 1.71
C LYS A 104 27.25 15.03 3.15
N THR A 105 25.98 14.76 3.44
CA THR A 105 25.39 14.90 4.78
C THR A 105 25.33 13.57 5.54
N LEU A 106 25.71 12.47 4.89
CA LEU A 106 25.62 11.08 5.40
C LEU A 106 24.22 10.75 5.91
N SER A 107 23.20 11.23 5.21
CA SER A 107 21.81 11.11 5.66
C SER A 107 20.86 10.80 4.52
N TRP A 108 19.75 10.14 4.84
CA TRP A 108 18.64 9.97 3.90
C TRP A 108 17.85 11.27 3.84
N VAL A 109 17.76 11.89 2.67
CA VAL A 109 17.03 13.17 2.51
C VAL A 109 15.94 13.05 1.45
N PRO A 110 14.86 13.85 1.55
CA PRO A 110 13.80 13.86 0.54
C PRO A 110 14.33 14.10 -0.88
N CYS A 111 13.75 13.41 -1.85
CA CYS A 111 14.04 13.61 -3.27
C CYS A 111 12.75 13.52 -4.10
N LYS A 112 12.83 13.99 -5.35
CA LYS A 112 11.80 13.83 -6.35
C LYS A 112 11.89 12.41 -6.95
N PRO A 113 10.85 11.92 -7.64
CA PRO A 113 10.86 10.58 -8.25
C PRO A 113 12.01 10.35 -9.23
N ASP A 114 12.51 11.40 -9.87
CA ASP A 114 13.68 11.39 -10.77
C ASP A 114 15.04 11.43 -10.03
N ARG A 115 15.03 11.28 -8.71
CA ARG A 115 16.17 11.39 -7.78
C ARG A 115 16.74 12.81 -7.62
N SER A 116 16.21 13.82 -8.31
CA SER A 116 16.65 15.20 -8.10
C SER A 116 16.24 15.71 -6.71
N ARG A 117 17.02 16.66 -6.16
CA ARG A 117 16.74 17.25 -4.85
C ARG A 117 15.69 18.35 -4.96
N TYR A 118 14.94 18.54 -3.87
CA TYR A 118 14.11 19.73 -3.72
C TYR A 118 14.99 20.98 -3.56
N LYS A 119 14.62 22.07 -4.21
CA LYS A 119 15.31 23.37 -4.12
C LYS A 119 14.89 24.12 -2.85
N PRO A 120 15.70 25.07 -2.35
CA PRO A 120 15.28 25.95 -1.27
C PRO A 120 13.94 26.63 -1.59
N GLY A 121 12.99 26.55 -0.67
CA GLY A 121 11.63 27.10 -0.83
C GLY A 121 10.64 26.19 -1.56
N GLU A 122 11.06 25.05 -2.13
CA GLU A 122 10.12 24.06 -2.66
C GLU A 122 9.41 23.33 -1.51
N THR A 123 8.11 23.09 -1.69
CA THR A 123 7.32 22.27 -0.75
C THR A 123 7.63 20.80 -0.97
N ILE A 124 8.05 20.11 0.08
CA ILE A 124 8.24 18.66 0.08
C ILE A 124 6.89 18.00 0.35
N PRO A 125 6.37 17.15 -0.55
CA PRO A 125 5.10 16.47 -0.32
C PRO A 125 5.21 15.50 0.87
N PRO A 126 4.09 15.23 1.57
CA PRO A 126 4.06 14.17 2.59
C PRO A 126 4.47 12.83 2.00
N TYR A 127 5.14 12.00 2.81
CA TYR A 127 5.50 10.66 2.38
C TYR A 127 4.27 9.82 2.10
N MET A 128 4.33 9.07 1.01
CA MET A 128 3.35 8.09 0.63
C MET A 128 3.96 6.70 0.73
N LYS A 129 3.37 5.83 1.54
CA LYS A 129 3.79 4.43 1.68
C LYS A 129 2.65 3.49 1.30
N CYS A 130 2.80 2.20 1.59
CA CYS A 130 1.76 1.19 1.38
C CYS A 130 0.41 1.59 1.96
N THR A 131 0.39 2.13 3.18
CA THR A 131 -0.86 2.51 3.84
C THR A 131 -1.56 3.66 3.14
N GLU A 132 -0.83 4.72 2.78
CA GLU A 132 -1.36 5.85 2.02
C GLU A 132 -1.83 5.39 0.65
N TRP A 133 -1.07 4.53 -0.04
CA TRP A 133 -1.48 3.98 -1.33
C TRP A 133 -2.79 3.21 -1.21
N THR A 134 -2.93 2.33 -0.20
CA THR A 134 -4.15 1.55 0.00
C THR A 134 -5.34 2.45 0.33
N LEU A 135 -5.20 3.36 1.29
CA LEU A 135 -6.30 4.17 1.80
C LEU A 135 -6.70 5.32 0.85
N GLN A 136 -5.71 5.96 0.21
CA GLN A 136 -5.93 7.20 -0.55
C GLN A 136 -6.01 6.96 -2.06
N ARG A 137 -5.53 5.80 -2.57
CA ARG A 137 -5.53 5.51 -4.01
C ARG A 137 -6.29 4.23 -4.35
N ALA A 138 -5.88 3.10 -3.79
CA ALA A 138 -6.39 1.79 -4.21
C ALA A 138 -7.86 1.57 -3.85
N ILE A 139 -8.25 1.82 -2.59
CA ILE A 139 -9.65 1.70 -2.16
C ILE A 139 -10.54 2.68 -2.94
N PRO A 140 -10.22 3.99 -3.02
CA PRO A 140 -11.00 4.92 -3.84
C PRO A 140 -11.08 4.49 -5.31
N ALA A 141 -9.99 4.01 -5.92
CA ALA A 141 -10.03 3.54 -7.30
C ALA A 141 -11.00 2.35 -7.47
N LEU A 142 -10.99 1.42 -6.52
CA LEU A 142 -11.87 0.27 -6.51
C LEU A 142 -13.34 0.68 -6.36
N GLU A 143 -13.66 1.62 -5.47
CA GLU A 143 -15.00 2.17 -5.28
C GLU A 143 -15.52 2.89 -6.54
N HIS A 144 -14.69 3.71 -7.19
CA HIS A 144 -15.08 4.43 -8.41
C HIS A 144 -15.23 3.52 -9.65
N SER A 145 -14.59 2.35 -9.65
CA SER A 145 -14.59 1.42 -10.79
C SER A 145 -15.90 0.64 -10.98
N ARG A 146 -16.81 0.69 -9.99
CA ARG A 146 -18.03 -0.14 -9.93
C ARG A 146 -17.77 -1.66 -10.01
N LEU A 147 -16.59 -2.09 -9.55
CA LEU A 147 -16.26 -3.51 -9.40
C LEU A 147 -16.74 -4.09 -8.06
N LEU A 148 -16.95 -3.22 -7.05
CA LEU A 148 -17.55 -3.54 -5.74
C LEU A 148 -19.08 -3.53 -5.78
#